data_AF-A0AAX3U6D5-F1
#
_entry.id   AF-A0AAX3U6D5-F1
#
_cell.length_a   1.000
_cell.length_b   1.000
_cell.length_c   1.000
_cell.angle_alpha   90.00
_cell.angle_beta   90.00
_cell.angle_gamma   90.00
#
_symmetry.space_group_name_H-M   'P 1'
#
loop_
_entity.id
_entity.type
_entity.pdbx_description
1 polymer ?
#
loop_
_entity_poly.entity_id
_entity_poly.type
_entity_poly.pdbx_seq_one_letter_code
_entity_poly.pdbx_strand_id
1 'polypeptide(L)'
;MSKYSKIADKSAKDISDEKLNVSFEYLDMDTEEFFFHGMEAEFYKKFFNCITTIKQSVNKDIAEQTHPALTPKSIFNKGGTKSAFPDDVIKKVKDKLYIETRNEDESKEKAKEITSARAFEVRITKASGRIHGFLWNNRFNIVWIDPAHNLYPKNTHGVRKQEDYAKVRCCSIEELYSLKEQLKSLQTEYDELYVAYSELGS
;
A
#
# COMPACT_ATOMS: atom_id res chain seq x y z
N MET A 1 -16.70 -43.63 -10.18
CA MET A 1 -16.29 -42.21 -10.30
C MET A 1 -16.01 -41.88 -11.76
N SER A 2 -16.59 -40.79 -12.27
CA SER A 2 -16.52 -40.41 -13.69
C SER A 2 -15.16 -39.79 -14.05
N LYS A 3 -14.66 -40.05 -15.27
CA LYS A 3 -13.43 -39.43 -15.83
C LYS A 3 -13.48 -37.90 -15.79
N TYR A 4 -14.67 -37.33 -15.88
CA TYR A 4 -14.90 -35.88 -15.83
C TYR A 4 -14.76 -35.30 -14.42
N SER A 5 -15.08 -36.05 -13.36
CA SER A 5 -14.88 -35.57 -11.99
C SER A 5 -13.38 -35.41 -11.68
N LYS A 6 -12.56 -36.38 -12.10
CA LYS A 6 -11.10 -36.34 -11.92
C LYS A 6 -10.42 -35.16 -12.63
N ILE A 7 -10.95 -34.70 -13.77
CA ILE A 7 -10.42 -33.55 -14.51
C ILE A 7 -10.83 -32.25 -13.82
N ALA A 8 -12.10 -32.13 -13.41
CA ALA A 8 -12.59 -30.97 -12.66
C ALA A 8 -11.87 -30.81 -11.31
N ASP A 9 -11.66 -31.91 -10.58
CA ASP A 9 -10.93 -31.93 -9.31
C ASP A 9 -9.47 -31.52 -9.48
N LYS A 10 -8.84 -31.94 -10.59
CA LYS A 10 -7.46 -31.57 -10.93
C LYS A 10 -7.35 -30.07 -11.29
N SER A 11 -8.24 -29.57 -12.14
CA SER A 11 -8.27 -28.15 -12.51
C SER A 11 -8.60 -27.24 -11.33
N ALA A 12 -9.50 -27.65 -10.44
CA ALA A 12 -9.81 -26.90 -9.21
C ALA A 12 -8.61 -26.85 -8.25
N LYS A 13 -7.85 -27.96 -8.16
CA LYS A 13 -6.63 -28.03 -7.36
C LYS A 13 -5.48 -27.21 -7.95
N ASP A 14 -5.32 -27.24 -9.27
CA ASP A 14 -4.31 -26.43 -9.97
C ASP A 14 -4.58 -24.91 -9.78
N ILE A 15 -5.85 -24.50 -9.72
CA ILE A 15 -6.25 -23.12 -9.40
C ILE A 15 -6.05 -22.79 -7.92
N SER A 16 -6.30 -23.74 -7.00
CA SER A 16 -6.11 -23.50 -5.56
C SER A 16 -4.65 -23.34 -5.16
N ASP A 17 -3.75 -23.98 -5.91
CA ASP A 17 -2.31 -23.97 -5.67
C ASP A 17 -1.60 -22.87 -6.49
N GLU A 18 -2.36 -22.03 -7.22
CA GLU A 18 -1.83 -20.91 -7.99
C GLU A 18 -1.26 -19.84 -7.04
N LYS A 19 -0.02 -19.44 -7.31
CA LYS A 19 0.65 -18.37 -6.56
C LYS A 19 -0.06 -17.04 -6.79
N LEU A 20 -0.14 -16.23 -5.74
CA LEU A 20 -0.73 -14.90 -5.81
C LEU A 20 0.11 -13.96 -6.67
N ASN A 21 -0.57 -13.07 -7.39
CA ASN A 21 0.04 -11.84 -7.86
C ASN A 21 -0.10 -10.74 -6.79
N VAL A 22 0.73 -9.70 -6.89
CA VAL A 22 0.60 -8.49 -6.07
C VAL A 22 0.27 -7.32 -6.98
N SER A 23 -0.72 -6.52 -6.60
CA SER A 23 -1.15 -5.35 -7.35
C SER A 23 -1.08 -4.09 -6.48
N PHE A 24 -0.64 -2.99 -7.09
CA PHE A 24 -0.65 -1.64 -6.51
C PHE A 24 -1.71 -0.74 -7.16
N GLU A 25 -2.63 -1.30 -7.94
CA GLU A 25 -3.67 -0.55 -8.67
C GLU A 25 -4.58 0.28 -7.74
N TYR A 26 -4.72 -0.17 -6.49
CA TYR A 26 -5.57 0.45 -5.48
C TYR A 26 -4.77 1.13 -4.37
N LEU A 27 -3.47 1.34 -4.61
CA LEU A 27 -2.59 2.02 -3.64
C LEU A 27 -3.13 3.42 -3.38
N ASP A 28 -3.42 3.69 -2.12
CA ASP A 28 -3.81 4.99 -1.59
C ASP A 28 -2.60 5.60 -0.86
N MET A 29 -2.21 6.78 -1.31
CA MET A 29 -1.12 7.58 -0.77
C MET A 29 -1.61 8.91 -0.19
N ASP A 30 -2.92 9.18 -0.28
CA ASP A 30 -3.53 10.45 0.13
C ASP A 30 -3.93 10.42 1.61
N THR A 31 -4.14 9.24 2.18
CA THR A 31 -4.43 9.07 3.60
C THR A 31 -3.15 9.23 4.44
N GLU A 32 -3.01 10.38 5.12
CA GLU A 32 -1.81 10.73 5.92
C GLU A 32 -1.41 9.67 6.96
N GLU A 33 -2.36 8.94 7.52
CA GLU A 33 -2.08 7.87 8.49
C GLU A 33 -1.36 6.67 7.86
N PHE A 34 -1.38 6.53 6.54
CA PHE A 34 -0.78 5.42 5.80
C PHE A 34 0.19 5.94 4.76
N PHE A 35 1.49 5.87 5.09
CA PHE A 35 2.56 6.46 4.29
C PHE A 35 3.65 5.45 3.99
N PHE A 36 4.43 5.70 2.93
CA PHE A 36 5.54 4.83 2.54
C PHE A 36 6.91 5.51 2.56
N HIS A 37 6.95 6.84 2.55
CA HIS A 37 8.19 7.63 2.52
C HIS A 37 8.74 7.89 3.93
N GLY A 38 9.95 8.44 3.99
CA GLY A 38 10.61 8.82 5.25
C GLY A 38 11.16 7.64 6.06
N MET A 39 11.23 6.45 5.47
CA MET A 39 11.71 5.23 6.15
C MET A 39 13.19 4.96 5.85
N GLU A 40 13.86 4.23 6.74
CA GLU A 40 15.25 3.78 6.52
C GLU A 40 15.32 2.70 5.43
N ALA A 41 16.49 2.57 4.76
CA ALA A 41 16.72 1.56 3.74
C ALA A 41 16.35 0.12 4.17
N GLU A 42 16.60 -0.21 5.44
CA GLU A 42 16.25 -1.52 6.01
C GLU A 42 14.75 -1.79 6.06
N PHE A 43 13.91 -0.77 6.22
CA PHE A 43 12.45 -0.93 6.13
C PHE A 43 12.06 -1.37 4.71
N TYR A 44 12.59 -0.70 3.69
CA TYR A 44 12.25 -1.02 2.29
C TYR A 44 12.70 -2.42 1.88
N LYS A 45 13.89 -2.86 2.31
CA LYS A 45 14.33 -4.25 2.11
C LYS A 45 13.33 -5.25 2.70
N LYS A 46 12.88 -5.02 3.94
CA LYS A 46 11.89 -5.87 4.61
C LYS A 46 10.53 -5.83 3.91
N PHE A 47 10.11 -4.66 3.46
CA PHE A 47 8.88 -4.48 2.68
C PHE A 47 8.91 -5.31 1.40
N PHE A 48 9.95 -5.19 0.56
CA PHE A 48 10.04 -5.95 -0.69
C PHE A 48 10.20 -7.46 -0.46
N ASN A 49 10.84 -7.87 0.63
CA ASN A 49 10.84 -9.28 1.04
C ASN A 49 9.43 -9.77 1.38
N CYS A 50 8.65 -8.98 2.12
CA CYS A 50 7.25 -9.28 2.42
C CYS A 50 6.41 -9.41 1.14
N ILE A 51 6.55 -8.47 0.19
CA ILE A 51 5.91 -8.55 -1.14
C ILE A 51 6.28 -9.85 -1.87
N THR A 52 7.57 -10.20 -1.85
CA THR A 52 8.06 -11.45 -2.48
C THR A 52 7.44 -12.67 -1.83
N THR A 53 7.31 -12.68 -0.50
CA THR A 53 6.63 -13.76 0.22
C THR A 53 5.15 -13.83 -0.14
N ILE A 54 4.42 -12.71 -0.18
CA ILE A 54 3.00 -12.68 -0.62
C ILE A 54 2.86 -13.28 -2.01
N LYS A 55 3.74 -12.92 -2.95
CA LYS A 55 3.75 -13.44 -4.32
C LYS A 55 4.03 -14.95 -4.39
N GLN A 56 4.70 -15.51 -3.38
CA GLN A 56 4.98 -16.94 -3.30
C GLN A 56 3.87 -17.73 -2.59
N SER A 57 3.00 -17.04 -1.85
CA SER A 57 1.83 -17.63 -1.18
C SER A 57 0.71 -17.95 -2.16
N VAL A 58 -0.21 -18.83 -1.73
CA VAL A 58 -1.46 -19.09 -2.44
C VAL A 58 -2.62 -18.37 -1.75
N ASN A 59 -3.75 -18.21 -2.46
CA ASN A 59 -4.92 -17.48 -1.93
C ASN A 59 -5.41 -18.05 -0.59
N LYS A 60 -5.43 -19.39 -0.49
CA LYS A 60 -5.89 -20.13 0.67
C LYS A 60 -5.13 -19.75 1.94
N ASP A 61 -3.81 -19.67 1.89
CA ASP A 61 -2.98 -19.41 3.07
C ASP A 61 -3.25 -18.04 3.70
N ILE A 62 -3.61 -17.05 2.87
CA ILE A 62 -3.96 -15.70 3.32
C ILE A 62 -5.41 -15.67 3.81
N ALA A 63 -6.34 -16.25 3.03
CA ALA A 63 -7.76 -16.25 3.34
C ALA A 63 -8.07 -16.99 4.64
N GLU A 64 -7.45 -18.16 4.85
CA GLU A 64 -7.62 -18.98 6.06
C GLU A 64 -6.72 -18.52 7.22
N GLN A 65 -5.87 -17.51 6.98
CA GLN A 65 -4.95 -16.95 7.96
C GLN A 65 -3.91 -17.96 8.50
N THR A 66 -3.50 -18.92 7.68
CA THR A 66 -2.63 -20.05 8.06
C THR A 66 -1.16 -19.87 7.64
N HIS A 67 -0.84 -18.83 6.86
CA HIS A 67 0.51 -18.65 6.32
C HIS A 67 1.58 -18.50 7.43
N PRO A 68 2.65 -19.34 7.44
CA PRO A 68 3.60 -19.41 8.55
C PRO A 68 4.45 -18.15 8.74
N ALA A 69 4.89 -17.51 7.64
CA ALA A 69 5.76 -16.33 7.71
C ALA A 69 5.00 -14.99 7.82
N LEU A 70 3.92 -14.82 7.06
CA LEU A 70 3.24 -13.53 6.87
C LEU A 70 2.28 -13.14 8.00
N THR A 71 1.82 -14.11 8.80
CA THR A 71 0.83 -13.90 9.87
C THR A 71 -0.37 -13.02 9.44
N PRO A 72 -1.01 -13.32 8.29
CA PRO A 72 -2.14 -12.55 7.77
C PRO A 72 -3.29 -12.46 8.78
N LYS A 73 -3.99 -11.32 8.82
CA LYS A 73 -5.17 -11.15 9.65
C LYS A 73 -6.28 -10.44 8.91
N SER A 74 -7.52 -10.91 9.06
CA SER A 74 -8.68 -10.18 8.56
C SER A 74 -8.82 -8.83 9.28
N ILE A 75 -9.13 -7.78 8.52
CA ILE A 75 -9.34 -6.41 9.01
C ILE A 75 -10.80 -5.96 8.80
N PHE A 76 -11.16 -4.80 9.37
CA PHE A 76 -12.53 -4.25 9.43
C PHE A 76 -13.55 -5.07 10.23
N ASN A 77 -13.13 -6.15 10.87
CA ASN A 77 -13.93 -6.98 11.77
C ASN A 77 -14.03 -6.44 13.21
N LYS A 78 -13.32 -5.36 13.53
CA LYS A 78 -13.29 -4.71 14.84
C LYS A 78 -13.08 -3.21 14.67
N GLY A 79 -13.40 -2.45 15.71
CA GLY A 79 -13.14 -1.01 15.77
C GLY A 79 -11.65 -0.69 15.54
N GLY A 80 -11.39 0.20 14.59
CA GLY A 80 -10.07 0.74 14.25
C GLY A 80 -10.20 2.20 13.83
N THR A 81 -9.10 2.80 13.37
CA THR A 81 -9.12 4.19 12.89
C THR A 81 -9.87 4.37 11.58
N LYS A 82 -9.98 3.30 10.80
CA LYS A 82 -10.83 3.20 9.60
C LYS A 82 -11.67 1.93 9.66
N SER A 83 -12.90 2.00 9.18
CA SER A 83 -13.84 0.86 9.10
C SER A 83 -13.96 0.25 7.70
N ALA A 84 -13.37 0.89 6.69
CA ALA A 84 -13.33 0.43 5.31
C ALA A 84 -12.15 1.07 4.58
N PHE A 85 -11.82 0.54 3.40
CA PHE A 85 -10.92 1.19 2.44
C PHE A 85 -11.55 2.47 1.86
N PRO A 86 -10.77 3.36 1.21
CA PRO A 86 -11.28 4.61 0.65
C PRO A 86 -12.40 4.36 -0.37
N ASP A 87 -13.37 5.28 -0.45
CA ASP A 87 -14.52 5.17 -1.35
C ASP A 87 -14.09 5.03 -2.83
N ASP A 88 -12.99 5.67 -3.22
CA ASP A 88 -12.44 5.55 -4.58
C ASP A 88 -11.93 4.14 -4.90
N VAL A 89 -11.39 3.42 -3.91
CA VAL A 89 -11.00 2.01 -4.07
C VAL A 89 -12.24 1.15 -4.28
N ILE A 90 -13.27 1.34 -3.45
CA ILE A 90 -14.53 0.59 -3.54
C ILE A 90 -15.21 0.88 -4.89
N LYS A 91 -15.20 2.14 -5.33
CA LYS A 91 -15.74 2.56 -6.63
C LYS A 91 -15.00 1.91 -7.80
N LYS A 92 -13.66 1.90 -7.80
CA LYS A 92 -12.87 1.21 -8.85
C LYS A 92 -13.21 -0.28 -8.93
N VAL A 93 -13.39 -0.95 -7.80
CA VAL A 93 -13.82 -2.37 -7.76
C VAL A 93 -15.24 -2.52 -8.30
N LYS A 94 -16.17 -1.66 -7.88
CA LYS A 94 -17.56 -1.62 -8.37
C LYS A 94 -17.61 -1.48 -9.89
N ASP A 95 -16.88 -0.51 -10.44
CA ASP A 95 -16.92 -0.20 -11.88
C ASP A 95 -16.42 -1.38 -12.72
N LYS A 96 -15.43 -2.14 -12.22
CA LYS A 96 -14.98 -3.38 -12.85
C LYS A 96 -16.02 -4.49 -12.78
N LEU A 97 -16.65 -4.69 -11.62
CA LEU A 97 -17.71 -5.68 -11.44
C LEU A 97 -18.94 -5.35 -12.28
N TYR A 98 -19.25 -4.07 -12.47
CA TYR A 98 -20.37 -3.62 -13.29
C TYR A 98 -20.23 -4.05 -14.76
N ILE A 99 -19.01 -4.13 -15.29
CA ILE A 99 -18.76 -4.65 -16.65
C ILE A 99 -19.24 -6.10 -16.78
N GLU A 100 -19.12 -6.88 -15.71
CA GLU A 100 -19.50 -8.29 -15.62
C GLU A 100 -20.98 -8.47 -15.29
N THR A 101 -21.50 -7.76 -14.28
CA THR A 101 -22.89 -7.93 -13.81
C THR A 101 -23.91 -7.17 -14.64
N ARG A 102 -23.52 -6.03 -15.23
CA ARG A 102 -24.42 -5.05 -15.86
C ARG A 102 -25.55 -4.57 -14.93
N ASN A 103 -25.34 -4.68 -13.62
CA ASN A 103 -26.28 -4.31 -12.57
C ASN A 103 -25.54 -3.49 -11.51
N GLU A 104 -26.04 -2.27 -11.26
CA GLU A 104 -25.39 -1.33 -10.35
C GLU A 104 -25.47 -1.77 -8.89
N ASP A 105 -26.64 -2.19 -8.41
CA ASP A 105 -26.83 -2.62 -7.02
C ASP A 105 -25.99 -3.87 -6.73
N GLU A 106 -26.04 -4.86 -7.62
CA GLU A 106 -25.25 -6.10 -7.48
C GLU A 106 -23.74 -5.80 -7.49
N SER A 107 -23.26 -4.92 -8.38
CA SER A 107 -21.85 -4.54 -8.43
C SER A 107 -21.40 -3.83 -7.16
N LYS A 108 -22.28 -3.01 -6.56
CA LYS A 108 -22.00 -2.24 -5.34
C LYS A 108 -21.94 -3.14 -4.12
N GLU A 109 -22.87 -4.08 -3.98
CA GLU A 109 -22.85 -5.06 -2.89
C GLU A 109 -21.62 -5.95 -2.97
N LYS A 110 -21.32 -6.51 -4.15
CA LYS A 110 -20.12 -7.34 -4.36
C LYS A 110 -18.82 -6.57 -4.11
N ALA A 111 -18.74 -5.30 -4.52
CA ALA A 111 -17.56 -4.47 -4.26
C ALA A 111 -17.31 -4.30 -2.76
N LYS A 112 -18.36 -3.99 -1.99
CA LYS A 112 -18.27 -3.91 -0.53
C LYS A 112 -17.87 -5.25 0.09
N GLU A 113 -18.50 -6.34 -0.32
CA GLU A 113 -18.18 -7.68 0.17
C GLU A 113 -16.70 -8.03 -0.09
N ILE A 114 -16.20 -7.83 -1.30
CA ILE A 114 -14.80 -8.11 -1.66
C ILE A 114 -13.84 -7.22 -0.85
N THR A 115 -14.11 -5.92 -0.78
CA THR A 115 -13.22 -4.96 -0.10
C THR A 115 -13.30 -5.01 1.42
N SER A 116 -14.30 -5.68 2.00
CA SER A 116 -14.45 -5.86 3.45
C SER A 116 -14.17 -7.30 3.90
N ALA A 117 -14.90 -8.29 3.39
CA ALA A 117 -14.79 -9.69 3.83
C ALA A 117 -13.47 -10.34 3.42
N ARG A 118 -12.86 -9.87 2.33
CA ARG A 118 -11.55 -10.34 1.85
C ARG A 118 -10.44 -9.35 2.11
N ALA A 119 -10.62 -8.46 3.09
CA ALA A 119 -9.61 -7.50 3.52
C ALA A 119 -8.68 -8.13 4.56
N PHE A 120 -7.37 -7.96 4.34
CA PHE A 120 -6.34 -8.50 5.21
C PHE A 120 -5.23 -7.49 5.45
N GLU A 121 -4.66 -7.57 6.64
CA GLU A 121 -3.35 -7.03 6.95
C GLU A 121 -2.31 -8.14 6.89
N VAL A 122 -1.13 -7.80 6.38
CA VAL A 122 0.07 -8.62 6.42
C VAL A 122 1.16 -7.86 7.14
N ARG A 123 1.83 -8.52 8.08
CA ARG A 123 2.90 -7.90 8.86
C ARG A 123 4.21 -7.94 8.08
N ILE A 124 4.88 -6.79 7.95
CA ILE A 124 6.19 -6.74 7.28
C ILE A 124 7.23 -7.45 8.15
N THR A 125 7.31 -7.12 9.44
CA THR A 125 8.04 -7.91 10.46
C THR A 125 7.42 -7.75 11.86
N LYS A 126 7.85 -8.54 12.86
CA LYS A 126 7.39 -8.41 14.27
C LYS A 126 7.50 -6.97 14.82
N ALA A 127 8.48 -6.20 14.36
CA ALA A 127 8.77 -4.86 14.84
C ALA A 127 8.49 -3.74 13.81
N SER A 128 8.12 -4.08 12.57
CA SER A 128 8.02 -3.09 11.48
C SER A 128 6.74 -3.32 10.69
N GLY A 129 5.92 -2.28 10.59
CA GLY A 129 4.81 -2.04 9.65
C GLY A 129 3.82 -3.15 9.29
N ARG A 130 2.72 -2.74 8.65
CA ARG A 130 1.77 -3.61 7.98
C ARG A 130 1.52 -3.15 6.54
N ILE A 131 1.06 -4.10 5.74
CA ILE A 131 0.49 -3.86 4.43
C ILE A 131 -0.98 -4.24 4.54
N HIS A 132 -1.86 -3.35 4.15
CA HIS A 132 -3.30 -3.59 4.13
C HIS A 132 -3.78 -3.70 2.70
N GLY A 133 -4.61 -4.69 2.44
CA GLY A 133 -5.12 -4.94 1.09
C GLY A 133 -6.25 -5.96 1.09
N PHE A 134 -6.65 -6.41 -0.09
CA PHE A 134 -7.70 -7.40 -0.22
C PHE A 134 -7.41 -8.43 -1.32
N LEU A 135 -7.95 -9.64 -1.13
CA LEU A 135 -7.81 -10.72 -2.10
C LEU A 135 -8.89 -10.63 -3.17
N TRP A 136 -8.49 -10.48 -4.43
CA TRP A 136 -9.40 -10.53 -5.57
C TRP A 136 -8.65 -10.91 -6.85
N ASN A 137 -9.25 -11.77 -7.70
CA ASN A 137 -8.69 -12.23 -8.98
C ASN A 137 -7.29 -12.88 -8.89
N ASN A 138 -7.09 -13.76 -7.89
CA ASN A 138 -5.78 -14.36 -7.56
C ASN A 138 -4.67 -13.31 -7.33
N ARG A 139 -5.05 -12.13 -6.81
CA ARG A 139 -4.11 -11.06 -6.44
C ARG A 139 -4.34 -10.60 -5.02
N PHE A 140 -3.26 -10.25 -4.35
CA PHE A 140 -3.29 -9.38 -3.18
C PHE A 140 -3.20 -7.92 -3.67
N ASN A 141 -4.32 -7.20 -3.60
CA ASN A 141 -4.43 -5.81 -4.00
C ASN A 141 -4.09 -4.92 -2.82
N ILE A 142 -2.92 -4.28 -2.86
CA ILE A 142 -2.44 -3.40 -1.80
C ILE A 142 -3.18 -2.08 -1.89
N VAL A 143 -3.66 -1.61 -0.74
CA VAL A 143 -4.32 -0.31 -0.58
C VAL A 143 -3.46 0.60 0.29
N TRP A 144 -3.06 0.15 1.47
CA TRP A 144 -2.28 0.97 2.40
C TRP A 144 -0.97 0.32 2.79
N ILE A 145 0.03 1.16 3.01
CA ILE A 145 1.25 0.78 3.71
C ILE A 145 1.23 1.53 5.05
N ASP A 146 1.36 0.77 6.13
CA ASP A 146 1.17 1.26 7.49
C ASP A 146 2.42 0.98 8.33
N PRO A 147 3.50 1.77 8.18
CA PRO A 147 4.72 1.60 8.96
C PRO A 147 4.47 1.71 10.47
N ALA A 148 3.51 2.56 10.86
CA ALA A 148 3.26 2.98 12.23
C ALA A 148 2.21 2.16 12.99
N HIS A 149 1.54 1.19 12.36
CA HIS A 149 0.41 0.43 12.92
C HIS A 149 -0.82 1.30 13.26
N ASN A 150 -1.16 2.24 12.39
CA ASN A 150 -2.23 3.20 12.60
C ASN A 150 -3.64 2.64 12.41
N LEU A 151 -3.84 1.53 11.70
CA LEU A 151 -5.20 0.97 11.56
C LEU A 151 -5.78 0.49 12.90
N TYR A 152 -4.93 -0.13 13.72
CA TYR A 152 -5.23 -0.60 15.06
C TYR A 152 -4.13 -0.13 16.03
N PRO A 153 -4.14 1.16 16.42
CA PRO A 153 -3.09 1.74 17.22
C PRO A 153 -3.08 1.11 18.61
N LYS A 154 -1.89 1.04 19.22
CA LYS A 154 -1.79 0.63 20.62
C LYS A 154 -2.25 1.78 21.51
N ASN A 155 -2.97 1.48 22.59
CA ASN A 155 -3.46 2.44 23.57
C ASN A 155 -2.38 3.42 24.09
N THR A 156 -1.11 3.03 24.05
CA THR A 156 0.01 3.83 24.58
C THR A 156 0.55 4.89 23.63
N HIS A 157 0.34 4.79 22.32
CA HIS A 157 0.98 5.68 21.34
C HIS A 157 0.00 6.37 20.37
N GLY A 158 -1.27 5.95 20.34
CA GLY A 158 -2.25 6.51 19.42
C GLY A 158 -1.86 6.36 17.94
N VAL A 159 -2.47 7.19 17.09
CA VAL A 159 -2.12 7.33 15.67
C VAL A 159 -0.86 8.17 15.55
N ARG A 160 0.10 7.73 14.73
CA ARG A 160 1.35 8.47 14.48
C ARG A 160 1.43 8.87 13.02
N LYS A 161 1.51 10.16 12.76
CA LYS A 161 1.63 10.70 11.41
C LYS A 161 3.04 10.49 10.86
N GLN A 162 3.19 10.70 9.56
CA GLN A 162 4.46 10.57 8.88
C GLN A 162 5.53 11.52 9.46
N GLU A 163 5.17 12.75 9.80
CA GLU A 163 6.08 13.74 10.41
C GLU A 163 6.71 13.25 11.73
N ASP A 164 5.95 12.52 12.54
CA ASP A 164 6.39 12.00 13.83
C ASP A 164 7.16 10.68 13.73
N TYR A 165 6.97 9.94 12.65
CA TYR A 165 7.48 8.57 12.50
C TYR A 165 8.62 8.45 11.49
N ALA A 166 8.71 9.38 10.53
CA ALA A 166 9.78 9.40 9.55
C ALA A 166 11.14 9.56 10.22
N LYS A 167 12.08 8.71 9.82
CA LYS A 167 13.45 8.70 10.32
C LYS A 167 14.45 9.32 9.35
N VAL A 168 14.08 9.33 8.07
CA VAL A 168 14.88 9.91 7.00
C VAL A 168 14.14 11.14 6.52
N ARG A 169 14.81 12.30 6.51
CA ARG A 169 14.25 13.50 5.90
C ARG A 169 14.07 13.24 4.41
N CYS A 170 12.81 13.17 3.97
CA CYS A 170 12.49 13.30 2.55
C CYS A 170 12.44 14.79 2.23
N CYS A 171 13.20 15.23 1.23
CA CYS A 171 12.98 16.56 0.67
C CYS A 171 11.71 16.50 -0.18
N SER A 172 10.74 17.38 0.08
CA SER A 172 9.56 17.49 -0.77
C SER A 172 9.93 18.07 -2.14
N ILE A 173 9.12 17.82 -3.16
CA ILE A 173 9.34 18.40 -4.49
C ILE A 173 9.24 19.93 -4.43
N GLU A 174 8.34 20.45 -3.60
CA GLU A 174 8.15 21.88 -3.35
C GLU A 174 9.36 22.49 -2.63
N GLU A 175 9.91 21.80 -1.63
CA GLU A 175 11.17 22.20 -0.99
C GLU A 175 12.31 22.23 -2.01
N LEU A 176 12.40 21.23 -2.90
CA LEU A 176 13.41 21.21 -3.97
C LEU A 176 13.23 22.38 -4.96
N TYR A 177 12.00 22.69 -5.36
CA TYR A 177 11.73 23.85 -6.24
C TYR A 177 12.06 25.16 -5.56
N SER A 178 11.64 25.35 -4.31
CA SER A 178 11.96 26.53 -3.51
C SER A 178 13.47 26.70 -3.36
N LEU A 179 14.18 25.62 -3.04
CA LEU A 179 15.63 25.63 -2.92
C LEU A 179 16.32 25.94 -4.25
N LYS A 180 15.78 25.44 -5.36
CA LYS A 180 16.29 25.72 -6.72
C LYS A 180 16.12 27.20 -7.10
N GLU A 181 14.97 27.80 -6.79
CA GLU A 181 14.74 29.23 -7.03
C GLU A 181 15.66 30.09 -6.14
N GLN A 182 15.84 29.72 -4.87
CA GLN A 182 16.79 30.41 -3.99
C GLN A 182 18.23 30.33 -4.52
N LEU A 183 18.68 29.16 -4.98
CA LEU A 183 20.00 29.01 -5.60
C LEU A 183 20.18 29.87 -6.84
N LYS A 184 19.15 29.97 -7.68
CA LYS A 184 19.17 30.81 -8.89
C LYS A 184 19.24 32.30 -8.55
N SER A 185 18.46 32.74 -7.57
CA SER A 185 18.49 34.12 -7.07
C SER A 185 19.88 34.47 -6.53
N LEU A 186 20.43 33.59 -5.69
CA LEU A 186 21.73 33.81 -5.06
C LEU A 186 22.89 33.81 -6.08
N GLN A 187 22.82 32.96 -7.11
CA GLN A 187 23.80 32.97 -8.19
C GLN A 187 23.76 34.29 -8.97
N THR A 188 22.56 34.82 -9.23
CA THR A 188 22.40 36.10 -9.94
C THR A 188 23.02 37.24 -9.13
N GLU A 189 22.74 37.29 -7.82
CA GLU A 189 23.32 38.31 -6.92
C GLU A 189 24.85 38.20 -6.84
N TYR A 190 25.38 36.96 -6.78
CA TYR A 190 26.82 36.72 -6.83
C TYR A 190 27.45 37.24 -8.12
N ASP A 191 26.85 36.96 -9.28
CA ASP A 191 27.38 37.38 -10.58
C ASP A 191 27.38 38.91 -10.71
N GLU A 192 26.33 39.59 -10.25
CA GLU A 192 26.23 41.06 -10.22
C GLU A 192 27.31 41.68 -9.32
N LEU A 193 27.48 41.15 -8.10
CA LEU A 193 28.52 41.60 -7.17
C LEU A 193 29.93 41.36 -7.72
N TYR A 194 30.14 40.23 -8.38
CA TYR A 194 31.44 39.90 -8.98
C TYR A 194 31.82 40.88 -10.10
N VAL A 195 30.87 41.23 -10.97
CA VAL A 195 31.06 42.24 -12.01
C VAL A 195 31.39 43.59 -11.37
N ALA A 196 30.58 44.07 -10.43
CA ALA A 196 30.80 45.35 -9.76
C ALA A 196 32.16 45.42 -9.04
N TYR A 197 32.58 44.32 -8.40
CA TYR A 197 33.90 44.24 -7.77
C TYR A 197 35.05 44.29 -8.78
N SER A 198 34.90 43.62 -9.93
CA SER A 198 35.92 43.64 -10.99
C SER A 198 36.09 45.03 -11.62
N GLU A 199 35.01 45.80 -11.73
CA GLU A 199 35.02 47.18 -12.22
C GLU A 199 35.64 48.17 -11.23
N LEU A 200 35.57 47.90 -9.92
CA LEU A 200 36.21 48.73 -8.89
C LEU A 200 37.73 48.48 -8.76
N GLY A 201 38.20 47.32 -9.22
CA GLY A 201 39.62 46.93 -9.18
C GLY A 201 40.40 47.22 -10.47
N SER A 202 39.75 47.78 -11.49
CA SER A 202 40.36 48.22 -12.76
C SER A 202 40.47 49.74 -12.84
#